data_AF-A0A944BSB2-F1
#
_entry.id   AF-A0A944BSB2-F1
#
_cell.length_a   1.000
_cell.length_b   1.000
_cell.length_c   1.000
_cell.angle_alpha   90.00
_cell.angle_beta   90.00
_cell.angle_gamma   90.00
#
_symmetry.space_group_name_H-M   'P 1'
#
loop_
_entity.id
_entity.type
_entity.pdbx_description
1 polymer ?
#
loop_
_entity_poly.entity_id
_entity_poly.type
_entity_poly.pdbx_seq_one_letter_code
_entity_poly.pdbx_strand_id
1 'polypeptide(L)'
;MDGMDDEGASIGAWCQKHEDCKSGLCYESFCRAKNLKEGEICSGDIQCESEYCDRKTERCKAKPAEPQKCVNDSDCASNYCLSGGYCGTYDE
;
A
#
# COMPACT_ATOMS: atom_id res chain seq x y z
N MET A 1 25.41 -7.87 -30.43
CA MET A 1 25.29 -7.12 -29.16
C MET A 1 24.03 -7.66 -28.53
N ASP A 2 24.23 -8.84 -27.96
CA ASP A 2 23.22 -9.74 -27.46
C ASP A 2 22.88 -9.30 -26.03
N GLY A 3 21.57 -9.22 -25.73
CA GLY A 3 21.05 -8.81 -24.43
C GLY A 3 19.64 -8.25 -24.56
N MET A 4 18.72 -9.05 -25.09
CA MET A 4 17.27 -8.84 -24.94
C MET A 4 16.80 -9.90 -23.95
N ASP A 5 17.13 -9.72 -22.68
CA ASP A 5 16.85 -10.72 -21.64
C ASP A 5 16.29 -10.02 -20.41
N ASP A 6 14.99 -10.18 -20.20
CA ASP A 6 14.26 -9.90 -18.96
C ASP A 6 14.24 -8.41 -18.54
N GLU A 7 13.80 -8.09 -17.32
CA GLU A 7 14.03 -6.78 -16.69
C GLU A 7 13.06 -5.63 -17.05
N GLY A 8 11.86 -5.68 -16.47
CA GLY A 8 11.13 -4.44 -16.18
C GLY A 8 12.01 -3.40 -15.44
N ALA A 9 11.53 -2.17 -15.28
CA ALA A 9 12.27 -1.11 -14.63
C ALA A 9 12.39 -1.32 -13.11
N SER A 10 13.54 -0.92 -12.56
CA SER A 10 13.84 -1.00 -11.12
C SER A 10 12.95 -0.08 -10.28
N ILE A 11 12.87 -0.32 -8.98
CA ILE A 11 12.14 0.56 -8.04
C ILE A 11 12.65 2.01 -8.17
N GLY A 12 11.72 2.96 -8.24
CA GLY A 12 11.98 4.38 -8.43
C GLY A 12 12.15 4.82 -9.89
N ALA A 13 12.19 3.89 -10.84
CA ALA A 13 12.16 4.23 -12.27
C ALA A 13 10.77 4.71 -12.69
N TRP A 14 10.70 5.59 -13.68
CA TRP A 14 9.42 6.02 -14.23
C TRP A 14 8.73 4.88 -14.99
N CYS A 15 7.40 4.84 -14.90
CA CYS A 15 6.57 3.84 -15.56
C CYS A 15 5.22 4.43 -15.98
N GLN A 16 4.56 3.79 -16.96
CA GLN A 16 3.18 4.10 -17.33
C GLN A 16 2.22 2.98 -16.95
N LYS A 17 2.72 1.74 -16.94
CA LYS A 17 1.94 0.52 -16.69
C LYS A 17 2.63 -0.33 -15.64
N HIS A 18 1.85 -1.15 -14.95
CA HIS A 18 2.36 -2.11 -13.96
C HIS A 18 3.40 -3.06 -14.54
N GLU A 19 3.19 -3.52 -15.78
CA GLU A 19 4.10 -4.42 -16.52
C GLU A 19 5.46 -3.79 -16.84
N ASP A 20 5.57 -2.45 -16.82
CA ASP A 20 6.83 -1.76 -17.09
C ASP A 20 7.83 -1.97 -15.94
N CYS A 21 7.41 -2.44 -14.77
CA CYS A 21 8.22 -2.55 -13.56
C CYS A 21 8.57 -4.01 -13.24
N LYS A 22 9.80 -4.29 -12.77
CA LYS A 22 10.15 -5.65 -12.29
C LYS A 22 9.24 -6.13 -11.17
N SER A 23 8.83 -5.20 -10.32
CA SER A 23 7.88 -5.47 -9.25
C SER A 23 6.48 -5.79 -9.78
N GLY A 24 6.14 -5.42 -11.01
CA GLY A 24 4.78 -5.46 -11.52
C GLY A 24 3.87 -4.41 -10.86
N LEU A 25 4.43 -3.32 -10.31
CA LEU A 25 3.65 -2.25 -9.69
C LEU A 25 4.20 -0.88 -10.11
N CYS A 26 3.39 -0.17 -10.91
CA CYS A 26 3.55 1.24 -11.21
C CYS A 26 2.58 2.06 -10.36
N TYR A 27 3.10 2.94 -9.51
CA TYR A 27 2.30 3.78 -8.63
C TYR A 27 2.87 5.20 -8.59
N GLU A 28 2.01 6.20 -8.80
CA GLU A 28 2.41 7.61 -9.00
C GLU A 28 3.40 7.83 -10.14
N SER A 29 3.27 7.05 -11.23
CA SER A 29 4.21 7.05 -12.38
C SER A 29 5.62 6.56 -12.05
N PHE A 30 5.83 5.89 -10.91
CA PHE A 30 7.10 5.28 -10.55
C PHE A 30 6.93 3.81 -10.16
N CYS A 31 7.93 3.00 -10.50
CA CYS A 31 7.97 1.61 -10.10
C CYS A 31 8.12 1.52 -8.58
N ARG A 32 7.16 0.89 -7.93
CA ARG A 32 7.13 0.70 -6.47
C ARG A 32 7.26 -0.77 -6.12
N ALA A 33 7.78 -1.05 -4.94
CA ALA A 33 7.81 -2.42 -4.44
C ALA A 33 6.37 -2.86 -4.12
N LYS A 34 6.07 -4.15 -4.34
CA LYS A 34 4.79 -4.76 -3.99
C LYS A 34 5.01 -5.88 -2.99
N ASN A 35 3.93 -6.34 -2.33
CA ASN A 35 3.98 -7.39 -1.31
C ASN A 35 4.99 -7.06 -0.21
N LEU A 36 4.99 -5.81 0.24
CA LEU A 36 5.79 -5.37 1.37
C LEU A 36 5.20 -5.91 2.67
N LYS A 37 6.08 -6.45 3.51
CA LYS A 37 5.75 -6.99 4.84
C LYS A 37 5.48 -5.86 5.82
N GLU A 38 4.81 -6.18 6.92
CA GLU A 38 4.64 -5.24 8.02
C GLU A 38 5.98 -4.69 8.51
N GLY A 39 6.03 -3.38 8.75
CA GLY A 39 7.23 -2.64 9.11
C GLY A 39 8.05 -2.10 7.92
N GLU A 40 7.86 -2.60 6.71
CA GLU A 40 8.55 -2.11 5.51
C GLU A 40 8.03 -0.72 5.10
N ILE A 41 8.90 0.09 4.51
CA ILE A 41 8.56 1.45 4.08
C ILE A 41 7.67 1.38 2.84
N CYS A 42 6.53 2.07 2.88
CA CYS A 42 5.56 2.14 1.80
C CYS A 42 5.16 3.59 1.53
N SER A 43 4.73 3.86 0.30
CA SER A 43 4.17 5.16 -0.12
C SER A 43 2.68 5.07 -0.48
N GLY A 44 2.09 3.89 -0.38
CA GLY A 44 0.70 3.63 -0.74
C GLY A 44 0.29 2.21 -0.38
N ASP A 45 -1.00 2.06 -0.11
CA ASP A 45 -1.61 0.85 0.48
C ASP A 45 -1.41 -0.39 -0.39
N ILE A 46 -1.48 -0.22 -1.71
CA ILE A 46 -1.26 -1.26 -2.73
C ILE A 46 0.13 -1.91 -2.68
N GLN A 47 1.10 -1.29 -2.01
CA GLN A 47 2.44 -1.85 -1.87
C GLN A 47 2.50 -2.94 -0.79
N CYS A 48 1.61 -2.89 0.21
CA CYS A 48 1.65 -3.73 1.40
C CYS A 48 0.85 -5.02 1.22
N GLU A 49 1.34 -6.15 1.75
CA GLU A 49 0.57 -7.41 1.79
C GLU A 49 -0.75 -7.26 2.57
N SER A 50 -0.76 -6.37 3.57
CA SER A 50 -1.95 -6.01 4.36
C SER A 50 -2.91 -5.04 3.68
N GLU A 51 -2.55 -4.58 2.47
CA GLU A 51 -3.28 -3.53 1.75
C GLU A 51 -3.45 -2.25 2.59
N TYR A 52 -2.50 -1.97 3.48
CA TYR A 52 -2.52 -0.80 4.34
C TYR A 52 -1.12 -0.25 4.61
N CYS A 53 -0.92 0.98 4.17
CA CYS A 53 0.27 1.77 4.38
C CYS A 53 -0.05 2.89 5.36
N ASP A 54 0.44 2.74 6.60
CA ASP A 54 0.22 3.72 7.66
C ASP A 54 0.88 5.04 7.27
N ARG A 55 0.08 6.05 6.91
CA ARG A 55 0.54 7.36 6.43
C ARG A 55 1.32 8.16 7.48
N LYS A 56 1.23 7.82 8.77
CA LYS A 56 1.95 8.51 9.85
C LYS A 56 3.38 8.01 9.97
N THR A 57 3.59 6.72 9.73
CA THR A 57 4.90 6.06 9.85
C THR A 57 5.50 5.70 8.50
N GLU A 58 4.74 5.88 7.42
CA GLU A 58 5.07 5.51 6.04
C GLU A 58 5.48 4.04 5.94
N ARG A 59 4.78 3.17 6.69
CA ARG A 59 5.11 1.75 6.83
C ARG A 59 3.90 0.87 6.70
N CYS A 60 4.12 -0.30 6.11
CA CYS A 60 3.10 -1.32 6.04
C CYS A 60 2.74 -1.79 7.45
N LYS A 61 1.45 -1.89 7.73
CA LYS A 61 0.93 -2.45 8.98
C LYS A 61 -0.31 -3.26 8.68
N ALA A 62 -0.66 -4.21 9.53
CA ALA A 62 -2.01 -4.74 9.55
C ALA A 62 -3.02 -3.59 9.62
N LYS A 63 -4.12 -3.70 8.86
CA LYS A 63 -5.25 -2.80 9.03
C LYS A 63 -5.69 -2.83 10.49
N PRO A 64 -5.78 -1.68 11.17
CA PRO A 64 -6.19 -1.65 12.56
C PRO A 64 -7.53 -2.39 12.76
N ALA A 65 -7.51 -3.38 13.64
CA ALA A 65 -8.71 -4.01 14.17
C ALA A 65 -9.42 -3.04 15.12
N GLU A 66 -10.67 -3.31 15.43
CA GLU A 66 -11.49 -2.44 16.27
C GLU A 66 -11.25 -2.72 17.76
N PRO A 67 -11.27 -1.71 18.65
CA PRO A 67 -11.35 -0.26 18.40
C PRO A 67 -9.95 0.38 18.33
N GLN A 68 -9.56 0.90 17.17
CA GLN A 68 -8.30 1.62 16.95
C GLN A 68 -8.55 2.98 16.34
N LYS A 69 -7.65 3.95 16.57
CA LYS A 69 -7.83 5.31 16.05
C LYS A 69 -7.73 5.34 14.53
N CYS A 70 -8.66 6.03 13.89
CA CYS A 70 -8.70 6.26 12.45
C CYS A 70 -8.88 7.74 12.16
N VAL A 71 -8.51 8.14 10.93
CA VAL A 71 -8.80 9.46 10.37
C VAL A 71 -9.83 9.31 9.25
N ASN A 72 -9.67 8.29 8.42
CA ASN A 72 -10.54 7.97 7.30
C ASN A 72 -11.06 6.53 7.42
N ASP A 73 -12.19 6.25 6.76
CA ASP A 73 -12.80 4.92 6.70
C ASP A 73 -11.83 3.83 6.25
N SER A 74 -11.03 4.12 5.22
CA SER A 74 -10.01 3.22 4.67
C SER A 74 -8.88 2.87 5.63
N ASP A 75 -8.76 3.59 6.76
CA ASP A 75 -7.83 3.20 7.82
C ASP A 75 -8.29 1.92 8.53
N CYS A 76 -9.59 1.66 8.57
CA CYS A 76 -10.16 0.58 9.37
C CYS A 76 -10.29 -0.72 8.58
N ALA A 77 -10.06 -1.86 9.26
CA ALA A 77 -10.33 -3.17 8.67
C ALA A 77 -11.80 -3.32 8.22
N SER A 78 -12.74 -2.69 8.95
CA SER A 78 -14.16 -2.60 8.60
C SER A 78 -14.51 -1.60 7.51
N ASN A 79 -13.53 -0.82 7.01
CA ASN A 79 -13.75 0.35 6.17
C ASN A 79 -14.74 1.35 6.79
N TYR A 80 -14.79 1.43 8.13
CA TYR A 80 -15.69 2.35 8.82
C TYR A 80 -14.99 3.02 9.99
N CYS A 81 -14.78 4.33 9.84
CA CYS A 81 -14.24 5.19 10.87
C CYS A 81 -15.40 5.94 11.53
N LEU A 82 -15.73 5.55 12.77
CA LEU A 82 -16.80 6.19 13.53
C LEU A 82 -16.48 7.67 13.73
N SER A 83 -17.52 8.51 13.86
CA SER A 83 -17.38 9.94 14.14
C SER A 83 -16.53 10.25 15.38
N GLY A 84 -16.40 9.29 16.31
CA GLY A 84 -15.51 9.37 17.47
C GLY A 84 -14.00 9.26 17.15
N GLY A 85 -13.62 9.01 15.89
CA GLY A 85 -12.24 8.81 15.46
C GLY A 85 -11.69 7.42 15.77
N TYR A 86 -12.56 6.41 15.80
CA TYR A 86 -12.20 5.01 16.06
C TYR A 86 -12.86 4.07 15.06
N CYS A 87 -12.12 3.05 14.65
CA CYS A 87 -12.65 1.95 13.85
C CYS A 87 -13.73 1.22 14.63
N GLY A 88 -14.85 0.97 13.97
CA GLY A 88 -15.98 0.23 14.52
C GLY A 88 -16.81 -0.40 13.42
N THR A 89 -17.60 -1.41 13.76
CA THR A 89 -18.53 -2.03 12.82
C THR A 89 -19.72 -1.12 12.57
N TYR A 90 -20.34 -1.28 11.42
CA TYR A 90 -21.69 -0.75 11.21
C TYR A 90 -22.65 -1.62 12.05
N ASP A 91 -23.03 -1.14 13.23
CA ASP A 91 -24.15 -1.72 13.99
C ASP A 91 -25.42 -0.98 13.54
N GLU A 92 -26.32 -1.70 12.86
CA GLU A 92 -27.65 -1.21 12.44
C GLU A 92 -28.60 -0.95 13.62
#